data_AF-A0A4S4C8I2-F1
#
_entry.id   AF-A0A4S4C8I2-F1
#
_cell.length_a   1.000
_cell.length_b   1.000
_cell.length_c   1.000
_cell.angle_alpha   90.00
_cell.angle_beta   90.00
_cell.angle_gamma   90.00
#
_symmetry.space_group_name_H-M   'P 1'
#
loop_
_entity.id
_entity.type
_entity.pdbx_description
1 polymer ?
#
loop_
_entity_poly.entity_id
_entity_poly.type
_entity_poly.pdbx_seq_one_letter_code
_entity_poly.pdbx_strand_id
1 'polypeptide(L)' 'MMLWEPITLAEVKEGDVVRVNQIELITVQRVVTRDALQVTVLDQHGRERILHHSHHLTRQAWAP' A
#
# COMPACT_ATOMS: atom_id res chain seq x y z
N MET A 1 -6.82 19.46 0.74
CA MET A 1 -5.72 19.25 -0.25
C MET A 1 -5.32 17.79 -0.23
N MET A 2 -4.87 17.21 -1.33
CA MET A 2 -4.47 15.80 -1.38
C MET A 2 -2.99 15.66 -0.96
N LEU A 3 -2.70 14.80 0.01
CA LEU A 3 -1.35 14.59 0.56
C LEU A 3 -0.93 13.12 0.48
N TRP A 4 0.37 12.87 0.54
CA TRP A 4 0.96 11.53 0.65
C TRP A 4 1.65 11.39 2.01
N GLU A 5 1.16 10.48 2.84
CA GLU A 5 1.72 10.22 4.18
C GLU A 5 2.54 8.93 4.17
N PRO A 6 3.70 8.85 4.86
CA PRO A 6 4.45 7.61 5.01
C PRO A 6 3.65 6.60 5.84
N ILE A 7 3.67 5.34 5.45
CA ILE A 7 3.02 4.23 6.16
C ILE A 7 3.93 3.01 6.24
N THR A 8 3.69 2.14 7.21
CA THR A 8 4.30 0.82 7.34
C THR A 8 3.44 -0.28 6.71
N LEU A 9 4.00 -1.49 6.53
CA LEU A 9 3.26 -2.66 6.05
C LEU A 9 2.02 -2.98 6.89
N ALA A 10 2.08 -2.72 8.21
CA ALA A 10 1.00 -2.97 9.15
C ALA A 10 -0.19 -2.01 8.96
N GLU A 11 0.03 -0.85 8.34
CA GLU A 11 -0.97 0.19 8.16
C GLU A 11 -1.68 0.12 6.79
N VAL A 12 -1.16 -0.69 5.87
CA VAL A 12 -1.78 -0.97 4.56
C VAL A 12 -3.17 -1.58 4.79
N LYS A 13 -4.20 -1.07 4.15
CA LYS A 13 -5.56 -1.61 4.27
C LYS A 13 -6.28 -1.63 2.94
N GLU A 14 -7.38 -2.36 2.90
CA GLU A 14 -8.26 -2.41 1.74
C GLU A 14 -8.80 -1.01 1.42
N GLY A 15 -8.82 -0.67 0.14
CA GLY A 15 -9.17 0.65 -0.36
C GLY A 15 -8.02 1.66 -0.36
N ASP A 16 -6.87 1.35 0.24
CA ASP A 16 -5.72 2.26 0.20
C ASP A 16 -5.19 2.41 -1.23
N VAL A 17 -4.83 3.65 -1.58
CA VAL A 17 -3.96 3.91 -2.72
C VAL A 17 -2.55 4.12 -2.16
N VAL A 18 -1.71 3.10 -2.34
CA VAL A 18 -0.33 3.05 -1.83
C VAL A 18 0.63 3.34 -2.97
N ARG A 19 1.58 4.24 -2.73
CA ARG A 19 2.72 4.47 -3.61
C ARG A 19 3.95 3.77 -3.04
N VAL A 20 4.60 2.97 -3.87
CA VAL A 20 5.76 2.14 -3.52
C VAL A 20 7.01 2.74 -4.14
N ASN A 21 8.04 2.97 -3.30
CA ASN A 21 9.33 3.55 -3.70
C ASN A 21 9.19 4.86 -4.49
N GLN A 22 8.11 5.62 -4.22
CA GLN A 22 7.75 6.85 -4.91
C GLN A 22 7.49 6.73 -6.43
N ILE A 23 7.41 5.52 -6.97
CA ILE A 23 7.34 5.28 -8.43
C ILE A 23 6.05 4.54 -8.79
N GLU A 24 5.80 3.40 -8.14
CA GLU A 24 4.65 2.55 -8.46
C GLU A 24 3.45 2.92 -7.60
N LEU A 25 2.25 2.84 -8.16
CA LEU A 25 1.00 3.16 -7.47
C LEU A 25 0.07 1.94 -7.52
N ILE A 26 -0.37 1.51 -6.35
CA ILE A 26 -1.15 0.30 -6.13
C ILE A 26 -2.42 0.67 -5.38
N THR A 27 -3.57 0.45 -6.01
CA THR A 27 -4.86 0.47 -5.33
C THR A 27 -5.08 -0.89 -4.69
N VAL A 28 -5.04 -0.97 -3.37
CA VAL A 28 -5.20 -2.19 -2.59
C VAL A 28 -6.68 -2.57 -2.59
N GLN A 29 -7.03 -3.63 -3.31
CA GLN A 29 -8.37 -4.18 -3.29
C GLN A 29 -8.62 -5.03 -2.05
N ARG A 30 -7.67 -5.91 -1.71
CA ARG A 30 -7.77 -6.84 -0.57
C ARG A 30 -6.39 -7.10 0.03
N VAL A 31 -6.29 -7.23 1.34
CA VAL A 31 -5.07 -7.75 1.98
C VAL A 31 -5.19 -9.27 2.07
N VAL A 32 -4.24 -10.01 1.51
CA VAL A 32 -4.29 -11.48 1.44
C VAL A 32 -3.57 -12.10 2.63
N THR A 33 -2.32 -11.70 2.85
CA THR A 33 -1.49 -12.15 3.97
C THR A 33 -0.63 -11.00 4.47
N ARG A 34 -0.24 -11.07 5.74
CA ARG A 34 0.65 -10.11 6.37
C ARG A 34 1.58 -10.81 7.34
N ASP A 35 2.85 -10.48 7.25
CA ASP A 35 3.86 -10.79 8.25
C ASP A 35 4.73 -9.54 8.53
N ALA A 36 5.81 -9.71 9.29
CA ALA A 36 6.70 -8.61 9.68
C ALA A 36 7.59 -8.10 8.53
N LEU A 37 7.83 -8.91 7.49
CA LEU A 37 8.75 -8.62 6.39
C LEU A 37 8.01 -8.26 5.09
N GLN A 38 6.76 -8.69 4.93
CA GLN A 38 5.98 -8.44 3.73
C GLN A 38 4.46 -8.45 3.96
N VAL A 39 3.75 -7.81 3.04
CA VAL A 39 2.29 -7.92 2.89
C VAL A 39 1.97 -8.27 1.45
N THR A 40 1.14 -9.29 1.25
CA THR A 40 0.59 -9.63 -0.06
C THR A 40 -0.79 -9.00 -0.19
N VAL A 41 -0.99 -8.25 -1.25
CA VAL A 41 -2.25 -7.57 -1.57
C VAL A 41 -2.74 -7.98 -2.95
N LEU A 42 -4.05 -7.97 -3.15
CA LEU A 42 -4.64 -7.93 -4.48
C LEU A 42 -4.79 -6.47 -4.89
N ASP A 43 -4.35 -6.13 -6.10
CA ASP A 43 -4.62 -4.82 -6.68
C ASP A 43 -6.04 -4.74 -7.28
N GLN A 44 -6.46 -3.55 -7.70
CA GLN A 44 -7.77 -3.31 -8.34
C GLN A 44 -8.03 -4.13 -9.62
N HIS A 45 -7.02 -4.76 -10.20
CA HIS A 45 -7.14 -5.63 -11.37
C HIS A 45 -7.14 -7.12 -10.98
N GLY A 46 -7.19 -7.44 -9.69
CA GLY A 46 -7.14 -8.80 -9.17
C GLY A 46 -5.76 -9.45 -9.27
N ARG A 47 -4.69 -8.68 -9.45
CA ARG A 47 -3.32 -9.20 -9.50
C ARG A 47 -2.71 -9.17 -8.11
N GLU A 48 -1.97 -10.23 -7.77
CA GLU A 48 -1.20 -10.24 -6.53
C GLU A 48 0.03 -9.33 -6.64
N ARG A 49 0.24 -8.55 -5.58
CA ARG A 49 1.40 -7.67 -5.38
C ARG A 49 1.97 -7.94 -4.00
N ILE A 50 3.29 -7.97 -3.90
CA ILE A 50 4.00 -8.19 -2.65
C ILE A 50 4.71 -6.89 -2.30
N LEU A 51 4.41 -6.31 -1.13
CA LEU A 51 5.11 -5.16 -0.59
C LEU A 51 6.06 -5.65 0.49
N HIS A 52 7.32 -5.29 0.39
CA HIS A 52 8.36 -5.68 1.34
C HIS A 52 8.64 -4.57 2.35
N HIS A 53 9.16 -4.92 3.52
CA HIS A 53 9.51 -3.97 4.58
C HIS A 53 10.61 -2.99 4.16
N SER A 54 11.40 -3.34 3.14
CA SER A 54 12.42 -2.48 2.54
C SER A 54 11.84 -1.43 1.59
N HIS A 55 10.56 -1.54 1.21
CA HIS A 55 9.91 -0.56 0.37
C HIS A 55 9.57 0.70 1.17
N HIS A 56 9.77 1.85 0.53
CA HIS A 56 9.24 3.10 1.05
C HIS A 56 7.78 3.25 0.60
N LEU A 57 6.84 3.09 1.54
CA LEU A 57 5.40 3.14 1.26
C LEU A 57 4.81 4.48 1.70
N THR A 58 4.04 5.10 0.82
CA THR A 58 3.19 6.25 1.19
C THR A 58 1.75 6.00 0.79
N ARG A 59 0.79 6.47 1.58
CA ARG A 59 -0.64 6.39 1.30
C ARG A 59 -1.20 7.74 0.89
N GLN A 60 -2.13 7.72 -0.04
CA GLN A 60 -2.93 8.88 -0.39
C GLN A 60 -3.90 9.21 0.75
N ALA A 61 -3.76 10.39 1.34
CA ALA A 61 -4.62 10.90 2.41
C ALA A 61 -5.30 12.21 1.98
N TRP A 62 -6.51 12.45 2.49
CA TRP A 62 -7.19 13.73 2.32
C TRP A 62 -6.92 14.60 3.53
N ALA A 63 -6.31 15.77 3.34
CA ALA A 63 -6.23 16.77 4.40
C ALA A 63 -7.55 17.59 4.42
N PRO A 64 -8.23 17.66 5.58
CA PRO A 64 -9.42 18.49 5.76
C PRO A 64 -9.14 19.98 5.49
#